data_AF-A0A397D7S6-F1
#
_entry.id   AF-A0A397D7S6-F1
#
_cell.length_a   1.000
_cell.length_b   1.000
_cell.length_c   1.000
_cell.angle_alpha   90.00
_cell.angle_beta   90.00
_cell.angle_gamma   90.00
#
_symmetry.space_group_name_H-M   'P 1'
#
loop_
_entity.id
_entity.type
_entity.pdbx_description
1 polymer ?
#
loop_
_entity_poly.entity_id
_entity_poly.type
_entity_poly.pdbx_seq_one_letter_code
_entity_poly.pdbx_strand_id
1 'polypeptide(L)'
;MSFQYFEVCLYISVPCMLFTPICPHTLSFRPMLFHDSAHLKIVVPATARSSSVCSTQVMASFDGKMRVQMNRGDELHVRVSSFPLPSVCNLNENEDWFASVKSNLNWNQRKEIKPFHDSPPTMESPKSSSFDE
;
A
#
# COMPACT_ATOMS: atom_id res chain seq x y z
N MET A 1 -16.54 3.06 9.73
CA MET A 1 -16.08 1.84 9.02
C MET A 1 -14.58 1.77 9.18
N SER A 2 -14.10 1.00 10.16
CA SER A 2 -12.66 0.82 10.38
C SER A 2 -12.11 0.04 9.20
N PHE A 3 -11.35 0.72 8.35
CA PHE A 3 -10.50 0.04 7.38
C PHE A 3 -9.46 -0.74 8.17
N GLN A 4 -9.62 -2.06 8.22
CA GLN A 4 -8.61 -2.93 8.75
C GLN A 4 -7.54 -3.11 7.66
N TYR A 5 -6.72 -2.08 7.46
CA TYR A 5 -5.50 -2.17 6.68
C TYR A 5 -4.54 -3.06 7.46
N PHE A 6 -4.53 -4.35 7.15
CA PHE A 6 -3.37 -5.18 7.47
C PHE A 6 -2.29 -4.81 6.46
N GLU A 7 -1.29 -4.06 6.89
CA GLU A 7 -0.07 -3.84 6.11
C GLU A 7 0.74 -5.14 6.13
N VAL A 8 0.92 -5.74 4.96
CA VAL A 8 1.84 -6.87 4.76
C VAL A 8 3.06 -6.33 4.03
N CYS A 9 4.21 -6.28 4.71
CA CYS A 9 5.50 -5.98 4.09
C CYS A 9 6.20 -7.30 3.78
N LEU A 10 6.43 -7.57 2.49
CA LEU A 10 7.17 -8.75 2.05
C LEU A 10 8.64 -8.42 1.83
N TYR A 11 9.51 -9.30 2.30
CA TYR A 11 10.94 -9.26 2.00
C TYR A 11 11.17 -9.79 0.57
N ILE A 12 11.96 -9.07 -0.23
CA ILE A 12 12.11 -9.30 -1.67
C ILE A 12 12.66 -10.71 -1.98
N SER A 13 13.53 -11.24 -1.11
CA SER A 13 14.12 -12.57 -1.24
C SER A 13 13.14 -13.72 -1.01
N VAL A 14 11.91 -13.48 -0.52
CA VAL A 14 10.93 -14.54 -0.27
C VAL A 14 10.15 -14.84 -1.56
N PRO A 15 10.32 -16.02 -2.18
CA PRO A 15 9.63 -16.38 -3.41
C PRO A 15 8.15 -16.68 -3.11
N CYS A 16 7.30 -15.68 -3.31
CA CYS A 16 5.87 -15.79 -3.02
C CYS A 16 5.04 -14.82 -3.86
N MET A 17 3.74 -15.09 -3.95
CA MET A 17 2.75 -14.18 -4.51
C MET A 17 1.78 -13.73 -3.43
N LEU A 18 1.53 -12.41 -3.36
CA LEU A 18 0.58 -11.82 -2.42
C LEU A 18 -0.75 -11.52 -3.12
N PHE A 19 -1.84 -11.93 -2.52
CA PHE A 19 -3.19 -11.59 -2.96
C PHE A 19 -3.91 -10.78 -1.89
N THR A 20 -4.30 -9.55 -2.22
CA THR A 20 -5.00 -8.64 -1.32
C THR A 20 -6.34 -8.23 -1.92
N PRO A 21 -7.47 -8.72 -1.39
CA PRO A 21 -8.77 -8.21 -1.81
C PRO A 21 -8.92 -6.76 -1.34
N ILE A 22 -9.31 -5.86 -2.25
CA ILE A 22 -9.53 -4.45 -1.95
C ILE A 22 -11.01 -4.23 -1.65
N CYS A 23 -11.31 -3.59 -0.51
CA CYS A 23 -12.67 -3.29 -0.03
C CYS A 23 -13.65 -4.49 -0.13
N PRO A 24 -13.29 -5.68 0.40
CA PRO A 24 -14.17 -6.84 0.34
C PRO A 24 -15.46 -6.59 1.13
N HIS A 25 -16.58 -7.10 0.63
CA HIS A 25 -17.89 -6.97 1.27
C HIS A 25 -18.05 -7.88 2.53
N THR A 26 -16.95 -8.43 3.03
CA THR A 26 -16.90 -9.31 4.20
C THR A 26 -15.62 -9.00 4.98
N LEU A 27 -15.76 -8.89 6.30
CA LEU A 27 -14.69 -8.52 7.23
C LEU A 27 -13.60 -9.61 7.40
N SER A 28 -13.83 -10.82 6.89
CA SER A 28 -12.93 -11.97 7.03
C SER A 28 -11.93 -12.13 5.89
N PHE A 29 -12.00 -11.29 4.86
CA PHE A 29 -11.07 -11.38 3.73
C PHE A 29 -9.72 -10.77 4.10
N ARG A 30 -8.76 -11.64 4.38
CA ARG A 30 -7.38 -11.28 4.72
C ARG A 30 -6.48 -11.39 3.49
N PRO A 31 -5.35 -10.66 3.45
CA PRO A 31 -4.27 -10.95 2.52
C PRO A 31 -3.90 -12.44 2.57
N MET A 32 -3.70 -13.05 1.40
CA MET A 32 -3.29 -14.45 1.25
C MET A 32 -1.92 -14.52 0.59
N LEU A 33 -1.07 -15.42 1.08
CA LEU A 33 0.25 -15.69 0.53
C LEU A 33 0.23 -17.03 -0.21
N PHE A 34 0.74 -17.04 -1.43
CA PHE A 34 0.87 -18.23 -2.25
C PHE A 34 2.35 -18.52 -2.53
N HIS A 35 2.68 -19.80 -2.71
CA HIS A 35 4.01 -20.22 -3.16
C HIS A 35 4.26 -19.78 -4.61
N ASP A 36 5.54 -19.70 -5.01
CA ASP A 36 5.95 -19.31 -6.36
C ASP A 36 5.45 -20.26 -7.46
N SER A 37 5.29 -21.55 -7.13
CA SER A 37 4.75 -22.57 -8.04
C SER A 37 3.22 -22.51 -8.20
N ALA A 38 2.53 -21.60 -7.51
CA ALA A 38 1.09 -21.50 -7.59
C ALA A 38 0.65 -20.90 -8.94
N HIS A 39 -0.51 -21.33 -9.42
CA HIS A 39 -1.17 -20.79 -10.60
C HIS A 39 -2.52 -20.22 -10.16
N LEU A 40 -2.63 -18.89 -10.20
CA LEU A 40 -3.86 -18.21 -9.79
C LEU A 40 -4.73 -17.98 -11.03
N LYS A 41 -5.95 -18.50 -10.99
CA LYS A 41 -6.97 -18.29 -12.00
C LYS A 41 -8.07 -17.40 -11.41
N ILE A 42 -8.20 -16.20 -11.96
CA ILE A 42 -9.21 -15.21 -11.58
C ILE A 42 -10.23 -15.15 -12.71
N VAL A 43 -11.49 -15.46 -12.40
CA VAL A 43 -12.56 -15.54 -13.41
C VAL A 43 -13.55 -14.41 -13.16
N VAL A 44 -13.98 -13.75 -14.23
CA VAL A 44 -15.15 -12.86 -14.17
C VAL A 44 -16.41 -13.73 -14.32
N PRO A 45 -17.24 -13.87 -13.27
CA PRO A 45 -18.41 -14.73 -13.35
C PRO A 45 -19.36 -14.30 -14.47
N ALA A 46 -19.98 -15.26 -15.16
CA ALA A 46 -21.01 -14.97 -16.17
C ALA A 46 -22.20 -14.18 -15.60
N THR A 47 -22.44 -14.30 -14.29
CA THR A 47 -23.49 -13.63 -13.52
C THR A 47 -23.09 -12.27 -12.97
N ALA A 48 -21.90 -11.74 -13.31
CA ALA A 48 -21.42 -10.46 -12.81
C ALA A 48 -22.44 -9.33 -13.07
N ARG A 49 -22.81 -8.62 -11.99
CA ARG A 49 -23.79 -7.52 -12.01
C ARG A 49 -23.17 -6.27 -12.63
N SER A 50 -23.08 -6.22 -13.95
CA SER A 50 -22.85 -4.99 -14.69
C SER A 50 -24.16 -4.57 -15.37
N SER A 51 -24.54 -3.30 -15.24
CA SER A 51 -25.85 -2.73 -15.59
C SER A 51 -26.17 -2.68 -17.10
N SER A 52 -25.39 -3.35 -17.95
CA SER A 52 -25.73 -3.55 -19.36
C SER A 52 -25.14 -4.86 -19.90
N VAL A 53 -25.85 -5.47 -20.86
CA VAL A 53 -25.50 -6.73 -21.53
C VAL A 53 -24.20 -6.60 -22.37
N CYS A 54 -23.74 -5.37 -22.63
CA CYS A 54 -22.62 -5.08 -23.52
C CYS A 54 -21.40 -4.41 -22.83
N SER A 55 -21.40 -4.21 -21.51
CA SER A 55 -20.25 -3.58 -20.84
C SER A 55 -20.02 -4.14 -19.45
N THR A 56 -18.93 -4.88 -19.28
CA THR A 56 -18.40 -5.29 -17.96
C THR A 56 -17.34 -4.26 -17.55
N GLN A 57 -17.46 -3.70 -16.35
CA GLN A 57 -16.56 -2.64 -15.84
C GLN A 57 -15.31 -3.19 -15.11
N VAL A 58 -14.98 -4.46 -15.30
CA VAL A 58 -13.80 -5.06 -14.67
C VAL A 58 -12.58 -4.72 -15.50
N MET A 59 -11.57 -4.15 -14.86
CA MET A 59 -10.31 -3.78 -15.49
C MET A 59 -9.17 -4.50 -14.78
N ALA A 60 -8.34 -5.22 -15.53
CA ALA A 60 -7.05 -5.69 -15.06
C ALA A 60 -6.00 -4.63 -15.39
N SER A 61 -5.18 -4.24 -14.42
CA SER A 61 -4.07 -3.30 -14.63
C SER A 61 -2.75 -3.98 -14.27
N PHE A 62 -1.78 -3.94 -15.17
CA PHE A 62 -0.42 -4.44 -14.92
C PHE A 62 0.48 -3.26 -14.55
N ASP A 63 1.12 -3.33 -13.38
CA ASP A 63 1.95 -2.27 -12.77
C ASP A 63 1.28 -0.87 -12.75
N GLY A 64 -0.05 -0.85 -12.60
CA GLY A 64 -0.84 0.39 -12.57
C GLY A 64 -0.99 1.11 -13.92
N LYS A 65 -0.45 0.56 -15.01
CA LYS A 65 -0.48 1.16 -16.35
C LYS A 65 -1.43 0.44 -17.29
N MET A 66 -0.98 -0.67 -17.88
CA MET A 66 -1.66 -1.34 -18.99
C MET A 66 -3.01 -1.89 -18.54
N ARG A 67 -4.09 -1.15 -18.81
CA ARG A 67 -5.44 -1.54 -18.43
C ARG A 67 -6.08 -2.35 -19.54
N VAL A 68 -6.54 -3.55 -19.20
CA VAL A 68 -7.28 -4.43 -20.09
C VAL A 68 -8.67 -4.60 -19.52
N GLN A 69 -9.68 -4.31 -20.34
CA GLN A 69 -11.07 -4.57 -19.98
C GLN A 69 -11.34 -6.07 -20.03
N MET A 70 -11.93 -6.60 -18.96
CA MET A 70 -12.35 -8.00 -18.87
C MET A 70 -13.87 -8.10 -18.99
N ASN A 71 -14.31 -9.01 -19.85
CA ASN A 71 -15.70 -9.35 -20.08
C ASN A 71 -16.13 -10.55 -19.23
N ARG A 72 -17.43 -10.83 -19.24
CA ARG A 72 -18.01 -11.99 -18.54
C ARG A 72 -17.48 -13.29 -19.15
N GLY A 73 -17.04 -14.19 -18.28
CA GLY A 73 -16.42 -15.45 -18.70
C GLY A 73 -14.93 -15.34 -19.00
N ASP A 74 -14.35 -14.14 -19.02
CA ASP A 74 -12.90 -13.97 -19.18
C ASP A 74 -12.17 -14.47 -17.93
N GLU A 75 -10.95 -14.94 -18.17
CA GLU A 75 -10.08 -15.50 -17.14
C GLU A 75 -8.71 -14.82 -17.18
N LEU A 76 -8.20 -14.47 -16.02
CA LEU A 76 -6.85 -13.97 -15.81
C LEU A 76 -6.03 -15.05 -15.10
N HIS A 77 -4.92 -15.44 -15.72
CA HIS A 77 -4.01 -16.45 -15.21
C HIS A 77 -2.73 -15.76 -14.74
N VAL A 78 -2.42 -15.84 -13.45
CA VAL A 78 -1.24 -15.23 -12.84
C VAL A 78 -0.30 -16.33 -12.35
N ARG A 79 0.96 -16.22 -12.73
CA ARG A 79 2.06 -17.13 -12.36
C ARG A 79 3.35 -16.34 -12.23
N VAL A 80 4.32 -16.88 -11.50
CA VAL A 80 5.66 -16.31 -11.45
C VAL A 80 6.34 -16.42 -12.83
N SER A 81 7.01 -15.35 -13.23
CA SER A 81 7.76 -15.27 -14.49
C SER A 81 9.03 -16.11 -14.41
N SER A 82 9.41 -16.74 -15.52
CA SER A 82 10.71 -17.42 -15.65
C SER A 82 11.89 -16.45 -15.80
N PHE A 83 11.61 -15.15 -15.96
CA PHE A 83 12.59 -14.09 -16.15
C PHE A 83 12.42 -13.04 -15.05
N PRO A 84 13.11 -13.20 -13.90
CA PRO A 84 13.07 -12.21 -12.83
C PRO A 84 13.86 -10.96 -13.22
N LEU A 85 13.46 -9.81 -12.68
CA LEU A 85 14.20 -8.57 -12.85
C LEU A 85 15.31 -8.50 -11.78
N PRO A 86 16.60 -8.39 -12.17
CA PRO A 86 17.68 -8.27 -11.20
C PRO A 86 17.60 -6.92 -10.49
N SER A 87 17.63 -6.94 -9.17
CA SER A 87 17.72 -5.73 -8.33
C SER A 87 19.18 -5.44 -8.00
N VAL A 88 19.58 -4.17 -8.04
CA VAL A 88 20.93 -3.73 -7.67
C VAL A 88 20.91 -3.19 -6.25
N CYS A 89 21.74 -3.77 -5.38
CA CYS A 89 21.90 -3.33 -3.99
C CYS A 89 23.16 -2.47 -3.83
N ASN A 90 23.12 -1.50 -2.93
CA ASN A 90 24.25 -0.66 -2.57
C ASN A 90 25.17 -1.39 -1.58
N LEU A 91 24.61 -1.98 -0.52
CA LEU A 91 25.35 -2.75 0.49
C LEU A 91 25.03 -4.24 0.40
N ASN A 92 23.86 -4.62 0.90
CA ASN A 92 23.31 -5.97 0.81
C ASN A 92 21.77 -5.89 0.80
N GLU A 93 21.12 -6.98 0.36
CA GLU A 93 19.66 -7.01 0.18
C GLU A 93 18.90 -6.70 1.47
N ASN A 94 19.39 -7.21 2.61
CA ASN A 94 18.74 -7.04 3.91
C ASN A 94 18.80 -5.58 4.37
N GLU A 95 20.00 -4.99 4.44
CA GLU A 95 20.21 -3.63 4.93
C GLU A 95 19.47 -2.61 4.08
N ASP A 96 19.55 -2.75 2.75
CA ASP A 96 18.87 -1.84 1.83
C ASP A 96 17.35 -1.93 1.99
N TRP A 97 16.80 -3.14 2.14
CA TRP A 97 15.37 -3.33 2.37
C TRP A 97 14.92 -2.74 3.71
N PHE A 98 15.60 -3.07 4.82
CA PHE A 98 15.24 -2.54 6.14
C PHE A 98 15.41 -1.03 6.24
N ALA A 99 16.47 -0.47 5.62
CA ALA A 99 16.68 0.97 5.56
C ALA A 99 15.54 1.66 4.78
N SER A 100 15.13 1.09 3.63
CA SER A 100 14.01 1.59 2.82
C SER A 100 12.69 1.58 3.60
N VAL A 101 12.38 0.50 4.32
CA VAL A 101 11.16 0.41 5.13
C VAL A 101 11.15 1.47 6.24
N LYS A 102 12.26 1.64 6.96
CA LYS A 102 12.37 2.62 8.06
C LYS A 102 12.24 4.07 7.58
N SER A 103 12.85 4.41 6.44
CA SER A 103 12.86 5.78 5.93
C SER A 103 11.54 6.16 5.24
N ASN A 104 10.94 5.27 4.46
CA ASN A 104 9.71 5.57 3.72
C ASN A 104 8.45 5.51 4.58
N LEU A 105 8.38 4.59 5.56
CA LEU A 105 7.20 4.42 6.41
C LEU A 105 7.33 5.08 7.78
N ASN A 106 8.49 5.72 8.08
CA ASN A 106 8.85 6.19 9.42
C ASN A 106 8.65 5.09 10.48
N TRP A 107 8.94 3.84 10.09
CA TRP A 107 8.61 2.66 10.87
C TRP A 107 9.24 2.74 12.26
N ASN A 108 8.42 2.60 13.31
CA ASN A 108 8.83 2.70 14.72
C ASN A 108 9.48 4.03 15.15
N GLN A 109 9.35 5.11 14.37
CA GLN A 109 9.79 6.44 14.82
C GLN A 109 8.74 7.05 15.74
N ARG A 110 9.03 7.09 17.05
CA ARG A 110 8.23 7.85 18.01
C ARG A 110 8.63 9.32 17.93
N LYS A 111 7.74 10.18 17.44
CA LYS A 111 7.90 11.63 17.61
C LYS A 111 7.67 11.97 19.07
N GLU A 112 8.57 12.74 19.68
CA GLU A 112 8.33 13.30 21.00
C GLU A 112 7.06 14.16 20.96
N ILE A 113 6.11 13.85 21.85
CA ILE A 113 4.90 14.66 22.00
C ILE A 113 5.35 15.94 22.70
N LYS A 114 5.18 17.09 22.02
CA LYS A 114 5.44 18.38 22.66
C LYS A 114 4.57 18.48 23.92
N PRO A 115 5.14 18.88 25.08
CA PRO A 115 4.35 19.05 26.29
C PRO A 115 3.22 20.06 26.03
N PHE A 116 2.02 19.74 26.55
CA PHE A 116 0.86 20.62 26.45
C PHE A 116 1.18 21.89 27.22
N HIS A 117 1.37 22.99 26.50
CA HIS A 117 1.72 24.26 27.11
C HIS A 117 0.43 24.91 27.65
N ASP A 118 0.10 24.63 28.92
CA ASP A 118 -0.92 25.37 29.67
C ASP A 118 -0.31 26.69 30.16
N SER A 119 -0.10 27.64 29.25
CA SER A 119 0.06 29.03 29.69
C SER A 119 -0.68 29.94 28.71
N PRO A 120 -1.66 30.73 29.18
CA PRO A 120 -2.30 31.72 28.34
C PRO A 120 -1.24 32.72 27.84
N PRO A 121 -1.42 33.29 26.63
CA PRO A 121 -0.50 34.29 26.11
C PRO A 121 -0.45 35.45 27.11
N THR A 122 0.69 35.61 27.77
CA THR A 122 0.96 36.82 28.54
C THR A 122 1.14 37.91 27.51
N MET A 123 0.22 38.87 27.44
CA MET A 123 0.36 40.05 26.60
C MET A 123 1.68 40.73 26.96
N GLU A 124 2.64 40.72 26.05
CA GLU A 124 3.82 41.56 26.16
C GLU A 124 3.35 43.02 26.23
N SER A 125 3.56 43.64 27.40
CA SER A 125 3.38 45.08 27.56
C SER A 125 4.37 45.81 26.64
N PRO A 126 3.97 46.92 25.99
CA PRO A 126 4.86 47.65 25.08
C PRO A 126 6.07 48.14 25.87
N LYS A 127 7.30 47.83 25.40
CA LYS A 127 8.52 48.48 25.90
C LYS A 127 8.40 49.97 25.59
N SER A 128 8.22 50.79 26.62
CA SER A 128 8.37 52.24 26.52
C SER A 128 9.82 52.55 26.12
N SER A 129 10.01 53.12 24.94
CA SER A 129 11.27 53.72 24.53
C SER A 129 11.50 54.98 25.37
N SER A 130 12.37 54.92 26.37
CA SER A 130 12.96 56.10 26.99
C SER A 130 14.25 56.44 26.23
N PHE A 131 14.22 57.60 25.58
CA PHE A 131 15.36 58.37 25.09
C PHE A 131 16.14 58.97 26.28
N ASP A 132 17.34 59.50 25.98
CA ASP A 132 18.30 60.26 26.81
C ASP A 132 19.52 59.40 27.24
N GLU A 133 20.77 59.66 26.83
CA GLU A 133 21.46 60.84 26.26
C GLU A 133 22.55 60.40 25.25
#